data_AF-A0A8T1XMH4-F1
#
_entry.id   AF-A0A8T1XMH4-F1
#
_cell.length_a   1.000
_cell.length_b   1.000
_cell.length_c   1.000
_cell.angle_alpha   90.00
_cell.angle_beta   90.00
_cell.angle_gamma   90.00
#
_symmetry.space_group_name_H-M   'P 1'
#
loop_
_entity.id
_entity.type
_entity.pdbx_description
1 polymer ?
#
loop_
_entity_poly.entity_id
_entity_poly.type
_entity_poly.pdbx_seq_one_letter_code
_entity_poly.pdbx_strand_id
1 'polypeptide(L)'
;MVSRSEVLSLCRALLRAGRQYPDYNIREYTKRRTLDGFRMNKNLTDQSKVNEVFAEAKAQLMVVERVLKVYLAYPPKTKNIMEVKLQ
;
A
#
# COMPACT_ATOMS: atom_id res chain seq x y z
N MET A 1 23.13 2.97 0.21
CA MET A 1 22.21 4.12 0.10
C MET A 1 21.01 3.65 -0.69
N VAL A 2 19.80 4.01 -0.25
CA VAL A 2 18.57 3.64 -0.97
C VAL A 2 18.54 4.37 -2.30
N SER A 3 18.42 3.61 -3.39
CA SER A 3 18.35 4.14 -4.75
C SER A 3 16.92 4.49 -5.16
N ARG A 4 16.78 5.38 -6.14
CA ARG A 4 15.47 5.74 -6.72
C ARG A 4 14.71 4.53 -7.26
N SER A 5 15.40 3.55 -7.86
CA SER A 5 14.77 2.34 -8.38
C SER A 5 14.18 1.48 -7.27
N GLU A 6 14.86 1.36 -6.13
CA GLU A 6 14.36 0.65 -4.95
C GLU A 6 13.11 1.32 -4.37
N VAL A 7 13.11 2.65 -4.25
CA VAL A 7 11.93 3.43 -3.79
C VAL A 7 10.73 3.17 -4.70
N LEU A 8 10.93 3.25 -6.02
CA LEU A 8 9.86 3.00 -7.00
C LEU A 8 9.41 1.54 -6.99
N SER A 9 10.32 0.59 -6.79
CA SER A 9 9.99 -0.83 -6.68
C SER A 9 9.10 -1.08 -5.46
N LEU A 10 9.45 -0.51 -4.31
CA LEU A 10 8.68 -0.62 -3.07
C LEU A 10 7.29 0.01 -3.18
N CYS A 11 7.19 1.19 -3.79
CA CYS A 11 5.89 1.83 -4.07
C CYS A 11 4.99 0.92 -4.91
N ARG A 12 5.52 0.34 -5.99
CA ARG A 12 4.77 -0.59 -6.83
C ARG A 12 4.41 -1.88 -6.07
N ALA A 13 5.28 -2.38 -5.20
CA ALA A 13 4.99 -3.55 -4.38
C ALA A 13 3.79 -3.30 -3.45
N LEU A 14 3.78 -2.17 -2.73
CA LEU A 14 2.65 -1.75 -1.89
C LEU A 14 1.34 -1.61 -2.69
N LEU A 15 1.39 -0.97 -3.86
CA LEU A 15 0.21 -0.83 -4.72
C LEU A 15 -0.29 -2.17 -5.25
N ARG A 16 0.61 -3.09 -5.63
CA ARG A 16 0.25 -4.45 -6.09
C ARG A 16 -0.33 -5.30 -4.97
N ALA A 17 0.22 -5.22 -3.76
CA ALA A 17 -0.33 -5.91 -2.60
C ALA A 17 -1.70 -5.34 -2.21
N GLY A 18 -1.83 -4.02 -2.15
CA GLY A 18 -3.09 -3.34 -1.86
C GLY A 18 -4.20 -3.66 -2.86
N ARG A 19 -3.89 -3.81 -4.16
CA ARG A 19 -4.89 -4.16 -5.18
C ARG A 19 -5.54 -5.53 -4.94
N GLN A 20 -4.87 -6.44 -4.23
CA GLN A 20 -5.36 -7.81 -4.01
C GLN A 20 -6.42 -7.91 -2.90
N TYR A 21 -6.65 -6.84 -2.13
CA TYR A 21 -7.68 -6.86 -1.10
C TYR A 21 -9.08 -7.05 -1.71
N PRO A 22 -9.86 -8.03 -1.22
CA PRO A 22 -11.24 -8.24 -1.65
C PRO A 22 -12.17 -7.12 -1.16
N ASP A 23 -11.87 -6.52 -0.01
CA ASP A 23 -12.63 -5.40 0.53
C ASP A 23 -12.30 -4.07 -0.19
N TYR A 24 -13.34 -3.40 -0.70
CA TYR A 24 -13.22 -2.13 -1.40
C TYR A 24 -12.55 -1.02 -0.57
N ASN A 25 -12.98 -0.85 0.67
CA ASN A 25 -12.52 0.26 1.51
C ASN A 25 -11.04 0.10 1.82
N ILE A 26 -10.62 -1.13 2.12
CA ILE A 26 -9.21 -1.43 2.39
C ILE A 26 -8.37 -1.26 1.14
N ARG A 27 -8.82 -1.75 -0.01
CA ARG A 27 -8.11 -1.60 -1.28
C ARG A 27 -7.88 -0.13 -1.64
N GLU A 28 -8.92 0.70 -1.57
CA GLU A 28 -8.80 2.13 -1.87
C GLU A 28 -8.01 2.90 -0.79
N TYR A 29 -8.18 2.54 0.49
CA TYR A 29 -7.37 3.11 1.58
C TYR A 29 -5.88 2.82 1.38
N THR A 30 -5.49 1.55 1.17
CA THR A 30 -4.09 1.16 0.98
C THR A 30 -3.48 1.87 -0.23
N LYS A 31 -4.22 1.97 -1.34
CA LYS A 31 -3.80 2.72 -2.53
C LYS A 31 -3.56 4.19 -2.21
N ARG A 32 -4.53 4.87 -1.57
CA ARG A 32 -4.40 6.29 -1.19
C ARG A 32 -3.24 6.51 -0.23
N ARG A 33 -3.19 5.75 0.87
CA ARG A 33 -2.15 5.88 1.91
C ARG A 33 -0.74 5.64 1.37
N THR A 34 -0.59 4.70 0.43
CA THR A 34 0.67 4.47 -0.28
C THR A 34 1.04 5.72 -1.09
N LEU A 35 0.18 6.17 -2.01
CA LEU A 35 0.50 7.32 -2.86
C LEU A 35 0.79 8.59 -2.07
N ASP A 36 -0.01 8.87 -1.03
CA ASP A 36 0.17 10.03 -0.18
C ASP A 36 1.50 9.95 0.58
N GLY A 37 1.83 8.79 1.17
CA GLY A 37 3.10 8.59 1.87
C GLY A 37 4.33 8.83 0.97
N PHE A 38 4.31 8.33 -0.27
CA PHE A 38 5.42 8.57 -1.22
C PHE A 38 5.45 10.02 -1.73
N ARG A 39 4.30 10.69 -1.88
CA ARG A 39 4.24 12.10 -2.30
C ARG A 39 4.72 13.05 -1.20
N MET A 40 4.32 12.82 0.04
CA MET A 40 4.75 13.62 1.21
C MET A 40 6.27 13.60 1.38
N ASN A 41 6.91 12.47 1.07
CA ASN A 41 8.35 12.28 1.24
C ASN A 41 9.17 12.50 -0.05
N LYS A 42 8.55 12.95 -1.15
CA LYS A 42 9.20 13.07 -2.48
C LYS A 42 10.45 13.97 -2.47
N ASN A 43 10.44 15.02 -1.64
CA ASN A 43 11.48 16.05 -1.64
C ASN A 43 12.52 15.83 -0.53
N LEU A 44 12.54 14.67 0.13
CA LEU A 44 13.58 14.34 1.11
C LEU A 44 14.94 14.23 0.41
N THR A 45 15.90 15.02 0.86
CA THR A 45 17.29 15.04 0.37
C THR A 45 18.27 14.45 1.37
N ASP A 46 17.93 14.46 2.67
CA ASP A 46 18.72 13.85 3.73
C ASP A 46 18.69 12.32 3.62
N GLN A 47 19.84 11.74 3.30
CA GLN A 47 19.98 10.30 3.08
C GLN A 47 19.62 9.47 4.31
N SER A 48 19.86 9.99 5.53
CA SER A 48 19.52 9.28 6.76
C SER A 48 18.00 9.12 6.88
N LYS A 49 17.26 10.21 6.67
CA LYS A 49 15.79 10.22 6.67
C LYS A 49 15.21 9.39 5.53
N VAL A 50 15.83 9.41 4.35
CA VAL A 50 15.42 8.53 3.23
C VAL A 50 15.52 7.07 3.63
N ASN A 51 16.61 6.66 4.29
CA ASN A 51 16.79 5.28 4.74
C ASN A 51 15.75 4.90 5.82
N GLU A 52 15.46 5.81 6.75
CA GLU A 52 14.46 5.62 7.81
C GLU A 52 13.05 5.40 7.24
N VAL A 53 12.56 6.33 6.42
CA VAL A 53 11.22 6.25 5.81
C VAL A 53 11.13 5.05 4.86
N PHE A 54 12.22 4.69 4.17
CA PHE A 54 12.25 3.49 3.35
C PHE A 54 12.16 2.21 4.18
N ALA A 55 12.81 2.15 5.34
CA ALA A 55 12.68 1.03 6.26
C ALA A 55 11.25 0.93 6.84
N GLU A 56 10.64 2.07 7.19
CA GLU A 56 9.24 2.14 7.59
C GLU A 56 8.32 1.60 6.49
N ALA A 57 8.50 2.05 5.24
CA ALA A 57 7.68 1.60 4.11
C ALA A 57 7.84 0.09 3.84
N LYS A 58 9.03 -0.50 4.07
CA LYS A 58 9.24 -1.95 4.02
C LYS A 58 8.47 -2.67 5.12
N ALA A 59 8.49 -2.15 6.35
CA ALA A 59 7.70 -2.71 7.44
C ALA A 59 6.19 -2.64 7.14
N GLN A 60 5.73 -1.54 6.56
CA GLN A 60 4.33 -1.39 6.13
C GLN A 60 3.95 -2.39 5.02
N LEU A 61 4.85 -2.69 4.08
CA LEU A 61 4.60 -3.73 3.07
C LEU A 61 4.35 -5.09 3.73
N MET A 62 5.16 -5.48 4.71
CA MET A 62 4.97 -6.72 5.46
C MET A 62 3.62 -6.75 6.19
N VAL A 63 3.18 -5.63 6.76
CA VAL A 63 1.86 -5.51 7.39
C VAL A 63 0.75 -5.67 6.36
N VAL A 64 0.85 -4.99 5.21
CA VAL A 64 -0.12 -5.09 4.12
C VAL A 64 -0.24 -6.53 3.62
N GLU A 65 0.87 -7.25 3.43
CA GLU A 65 0.84 -8.64 3.00
C GLU A 65 0.25 -9.58 4.06
N ARG A 66 0.52 -9.34 5.35
CA ARG A 66 -0.06 -10.13 6.44
C ARG A 66 -1.56 -9.93 6.54
N VAL A 67 -2.01 -8.67 6.50
CA VAL A 67 -3.44 -8.32 6.60
C VAL A 67 -4.19 -8.82 5.37
N LEU A 68 -3.58 -8.78 4.18
CA LEU A 68 -4.15 -9.39 2.98
C LEU A 68 -4.52 -10.87 3.19
N LYS A 69 -3.64 -11.67 3.80
CA LYS A 69 -3.95 -13.08 4.10
C LYS A 69 -5.19 -13.25 4.98
N VAL A 70 -5.39 -12.35 5.96
CA VAL A 70 -6.59 -12.37 6.81
C VAL A 70 -7.85 -12.06 6.00
N TYR A 71 -7.82 -11.05 5.15
CA TYR A 71 -8.96 -10.69 4.28
C TYR A 71 -9.26 -11.77 3.24
N LEU A 72 -8.26 -12.51 2.77
CA LEU A 72 -8.45 -13.63 1.87
C LEU A 72 -9.03 -14.86 2.58
N ALA A 73 -8.66 -15.09 3.84
CA ALA A 73 -9.25 -16.15 4.67
C ALA A 73 -10.69 -15.84 5.08
N TYR A 74 -11.02 -14.56 5.28
CA TYR A 74 -12.33 -14.08 5.69
C TYR A 74 -12.85 -12.98 4.74
N PRO A 75 -13.20 -13.32 3.49
CA PRO A 75 -13.68 -12.34 2.53
C PRO A 75 -15.07 -11.82 2.92
N PRO A 76 -15.39 -10.55 2.60
CA PRO A 76 -16.73 -10.01 2.83
C PRO A 76 -17.78 -10.80 2.02
N LYS A 77 -18.91 -11.13 2.68
CA LYS A 77 -19.99 -11.92 2.07
C LYS A 77 -20.73 -11.17 0.95
N THR A 78 -20.78 -9.85 1.04
CA THR A 78 -21.45 -8.97 0.10
C THR A 78 -20.45 -7.95 -0.44
N LYS A 79 -20.60 -7.59 -1.72
CA LYS A 79 -19.79 -6.53 -2.32
C LYS A 79 -20.18 -5.18 -1.74
N ASN A 80 -19.22 -4.26 -1.68
CA ASN A 80 -19.49 -2.89 -1.27
C ASN A 80 -20.41 -2.21 -2.31
N ILE A 81 -21.31 -1.33 -1.87
CA ILE A 81 -22.23 -0.60 -2.77
C ILE A 81 -21.51 0.15 -3.89
N MET A 82 -20.30 0.65 -3.62
CA MET A 82 -19.46 1.35 -4.60
C MET A 82 -18.97 0.43 -5.75
N GLU A 83 -19.06 -0.89 -5.58
CA GLU A 83 -18.69 -1.90 -6.58
C GLU A 83 -19.91 -2.55 -7.25
N VAL A 84 -21.11 -2.31 -6.72
CA VAL A 84 -22.35 -2.81 -7.31
C VAL A 84 -22.72 -1.87 -8.46
N LYS A 85 -22.73 -2.40 -9.69
CA LYS A 85 -23.31 -1.66 -10.81
C LYS A 85 -24.82 -1.61 -10.60
N LEU A 86 -25.37 -0.40 -10.46
CA LEU A 86 -26.82 -0.19 -10.60
C LEU A 86 -27.20 -0.63 -12.02
N GLN A 87 -28.14 -1.57 -12.12
CA GLN A 87 -28.79 -1.94 -13.36
C GLN A 87 -29.73 -0.84 -13.83
#